data_AF-A0A9C9Z4V1-F1
#
_entry.id   AF-A0A9C9Z4V1-F1
#
_cell.length_a   1.000
_cell.length_b   1.000
_cell.length_c   1.000
_cell.angle_alpha   90.00
_cell.angle_beta   90.00
_cell.angle_gamma   90.00
#
_symmetry.space_group_name_H-M   'P 1'
#
loop_
_entity.id
_entity.type
_entity.pdbx_description
1 polymer ?
#
loop_
_entity_poly.entity_id
_entity_poly.type
_entity_poly.pdbx_seq_one_letter_code
_entity_poly.pdbx_strand_id
1 'polypeptide(L)'
;MARVVDHLAHKVSRHPSDLMSHVQRIALCHEVGEGELIYGAVLDLFIALGNSGVSLRTRMLQKVADLLSDEQLDVLQKGLISGVKSNDTLPPSRYSRLSGGVVGDTSLVDYLDTSSRAEFDTIDEARDLIDSGHIELAQKLLEEALLGERMREDISLELLEIYRHTQHQEALFGMRERLGDEPFALADEWEGLINSFAVEKMPGGDADE
;
A
#
# COMPACT_ATOMS: atom_id res chain seq x y z
N MET A 1 -33.04 12.79 21.81
CA MET A 1 -31.88 12.03 21.28
C MET A 1 -30.81 12.96 20.72
N ALA A 2 -31.02 13.63 19.58
CA ALA A 2 -29.99 14.45 18.89
C ALA A 2 -29.21 15.43 19.80
N ARG A 3 -29.89 16.27 20.60
CA ARG A 3 -29.23 17.25 21.49
C ARG A 3 -28.30 16.62 22.55
N VAL A 4 -28.58 15.40 22.98
CA VAL A 4 -27.76 14.69 23.99
C VAL A 4 -26.52 14.08 23.33
N VAL A 5 -26.68 13.53 22.12
CA VAL A 5 -25.56 13.04 21.32
C VAL A 5 -24.59 14.17 20.99
N ASP A 6 -25.10 15.35 20.60
CA ASP A 6 -24.28 16.54 20.33
C ASP A 6 -23.55 17.04 21.58
N HIS A 7 -24.21 17.05 22.73
CA HIS A 7 -23.59 17.42 24.00
C HIS A 7 -22.41 16.49 24.33
N LEU A 8 -22.60 15.18 24.18
CA LEU A 8 -21.54 14.20 24.42
C LEU A 8 -20.42 14.29 23.38
N ALA A 9 -20.73 14.56 22.11
CA ALA A 9 -19.72 14.79 21.08
C ALA A 9 -18.83 15.99 21.42
N HIS A 10 -19.41 17.08 21.92
CA HIS A 10 -18.66 18.25 22.37
C HIS A 10 -17.83 17.97 23.63
N LYS A 11 -18.37 17.15 24.55
CA LYS A 11 -17.65 16.73 25.76
C LYS A 11 -16.45 15.85 25.43
N VAL A 12 -16.58 14.91 24.49
CA VAL A 12 -15.49 14.07 23.97
C VAL A 12 -14.41 14.91 23.29
N SER A 13 -14.80 15.91 22.49
CA SER A 13 -13.84 16.82 21.86
C SER A 13 -13.02 17.62 22.88
N ARG A 14 -13.65 18.09 23.96
CA ARG A 14 -12.98 18.85 25.03
C ARG A 14 -12.18 17.99 26.00
N HIS A 15 -12.62 16.76 26.25
CA HIS A 15 -12.01 15.82 27.19
C HIS A 15 -11.86 14.43 26.55
N PRO A 16 -10.91 14.25 25.61
CA PRO A 16 -10.77 13.00 24.88
C PRO A 16 -10.52 11.77 25.76
N SER A 17 -9.91 11.94 26.94
CA SER A 17 -9.63 10.87 27.89
C SER A 17 -10.83 10.45 28.75
N ASP A 18 -11.98 11.14 28.66
CA ASP A 18 -13.20 10.76 29.38
C ASP A 18 -13.90 9.58 28.70
N LEU A 19 -13.45 8.36 29.02
CA LEU A 19 -13.97 7.11 28.47
C LEU A 19 -15.46 6.90 28.76
N MET A 20 -15.98 7.43 29.87
CA MET A 20 -17.40 7.32 30.19
C MET A 20 -18.24 8.07 29.17
N SER A 21 -17.82 9.27 28.78
CA SER A 21 -18.50 10.07 27.76
C SER A 21 -18.48 9.40 26.39
N HIS A 22 -17.39 8.72 26.03
CA HIS A 22 -17.32 7.93 24.80
C HIS A 22 -18.31 6.76 24.82
N VAL A 23 -18.32 5.95 25.88
CA VAL A 23 -19.21 4.78 25.99
C VAL A 23 -20.68 5.21 26.00
N GLN A 24 -21.02 6.27 26.74
CA GLN A 24 -22.38 6.83 26.75
C GLN A 24 -22.81 7.30 25.36
N ARG A 25 -21.90 7.94 24.62
CA ARG A 25 -22.18 8.40 23.26
C ARG A 25 -22.39 7.23 22.30
N ILE A 26 -21.54 6.21 22.34
CA ILE A 26 -21.69 4.99 21.51
C ILE A 26 -23.02 4.31 21.81
N ALA A 27 -23.39 4.15 23.08
CA ALA A 27 -24.66 3.54 23.46
C ALA A 27 -25.87 4.31 22.91
N LEU A 28 -25.86 5.65 23.01
CA LEU A 28 -26.93 6.48 22.45
C LEU A 28 -26.97 6.47 20.92
N CYS A 29 -25.80 6.45 20.25
CA CYS A 29 -25.75 6.29 18.79
C CYS A 29 -26.30 4.93 18.35
N HIS A 30 -26.03 3.86 19.11
CA HIS A 30 -26.56 2.53 18.86
C HIS A 30 -28.09 2.49 18.97
N GLU A 31 -28.68 3.15 19.96
CA GLU A 31 -30.14 3.26 20.08
C GLU A 31 -30.78 4.03 18.91
N VAL A 32 -30.04 4.95 18.29
CA VAL A 32 -30.50 5.70 17.11
C VAL A 32 -30.44 4.82 15.84
N GLY A 33 -29.54 3.83 15.78
CA GLY A 33 -29.47 2.85 14.70
C GLY A 33 -28.87 3.36 13.39
N GLU A 34 -28.21 4.53 13.41
CA GLU A 34 -27.62 5.16 12.22
C GLU A 34 -26.11 4.86 12.14
N GLY A 35 -25.70 4.11 11.10
CA GLY A 35 -24.33 3.61 10.92
C GLY A 35 -23.25 4.69 10.95
N GLU A 36 -23.49 5.81 10.27
CA GLU A 36 -22.54 6.93 10.23
C GLU A 36 -22.32 7.60 11.60
N LEU A 37 -23.38 7.71 12.40
CA LEU A 37 -23.35 8.30 13.74
C LEU A 37 -22.58 7.40 14.71
N ILE A 38 -22.75 6.09 14.60
CA ILE A 38 -22.07 5.14 15.46
C ILE A 38 -20.60 4.97 15.07
N TYR A 39 -20.31 4.94 13.76
CA TYR A 39 -18.95 4.90 13.25
C TYR A 39 -18.12 6.05 13.81
N GLY A 40 -18.61 7.30 13.70
CA GLY A 40 -17.88 8.46 14.23
C GLY A 40 -17.66 8.42 15.74
N ALA A 41 -18.61 7.89 16.51
CA ALA A 41 -18.48 7.76 17.97
C ALA A 41 -17.47 6.69 18.38
N VAL A 42 -17.42 5.57 17.66
CA VAL A 42 -16.47 4.47 17.91
C VAL A 42 -15.07 4.87 17.47
N LEU A 43 -14.95 5.54 16.33
CA LEU A 43 -13.68 6.07 15.83
C LEU A 43 -13.03 7.03 16.83
N ASP A 44 -13.81 7.93 17.44
CA ASP A 44 -13.31 8.84 18.48
C ASP A 44 -12.78 8.08 19.70
N LEU A 45 -13.42 6.98 20.10
CA LEU A 45 -12.93 6.15 21.19
C LEU A 45 -11.59 5.48 20.83
N PHE A 46 -11.45 4.99 19.60
CA PHE A 46 -10.21 4.36 19.13
C PHE A 46 -9.04 5.36 19.12
N ILE A 47 -9.29 6.59 18.66
CA ILE A 47 -8.31 7.68 18.65
C ILE A 47 -7.93 8.07 20.09
N ALA A 48 -8.92 8.21 20.97
CA ALA A 48 -8.69 8.57 22.37
C ALA A 48 -7.87 7.53 23.15
N LEU A 49 -8.06 6.25 22.84
CA LEU A 49 -7.36 5.15 23.50
C LEU A 49 -5.94 4.92 22.96
N GLY A 50 -5.68 5.28 21.69
CA GLY A 50 -4.41 5.01 21.02
C GLY A 50 -3.97 3.55 21.20
N ASN A 51 -2.73 3.35 21.63
CA ASN A 51 -2.15 2.02 21.84
C ASN A 51 -2.72 1.27 23.08
N SER A 52 -3.58 1.90 23.88
CA SER A 52 -4.14 1.31 25.11
C SER A 52 -5.57 0.81 24.91
N GLY A 53 -6.11 0.05 25.87
CA GLY A 53 -7.55 -0.23 25.92
C GLY A 53 -8.10 -1.17 24.85
N VAL A 54 -7.30 -2.12 24.35
CA VAL A 54 -7.72 -3.17 23.38
C VAL A 54 -9.04 -3.82 23.80
N SER A 55 -9.16 -4.25 25.06
CA SER A 55 -10.38 -4.91 25.56
C SER A 55 -11.64 -4.02 25.45
N LEU A 56 -11.50 -2.71 25.64
CA LEU A 56 -12.61 -1.77 25.51
C LEU A 56 -12.97 -1.57 24.03
N ARG A 57 -11.97 -1.43 23.15
CA ARG A 57 -12.16 -1.35 21.70
C ARG A 57 -12.86 -2.59 21.16
N THR A 58 -12.38 -3.78 21.49
CA THR A 58 -13.00 -5.06 21.09
C THR A 58 -14.46 -5.13 21.54
N ARG A 59 -14.74 -4.81 22.81
CA ARG A 59 -16.09 -4.86 23.36
C ARG A 59 -17.04 -3.87 22.68
N MET A 60 -16.58 -2.66 22.39
CA MET A 60 -17.42 -1.66 21.72
C MET A 60 -17.63 -2.03 20.25
N LEU A 61 -16.61 -2.50 19.54
CA LEU A 61 -16.73 -2.92 18.15
C LEU A 61 -17.71 -4.08 17.98
N GLN A 62 -17.62 -5.11 18.84
CA GLN A 62 -18.56 -6.24 18.81
C GLN A 62 -20.03 -5.84 19.01
N LYS A 63 -20.29 -4.72 19.69
CA LYS A 63 -21.64 -4.25 19.98
C LYS A 63 -22.29 -3.49 18.82
N VAL A 64 -21.50 -3.04 17.86
CA VAL A 64 -21.94 -2.08 16.83
C VAL A 64 -21.63 -2.58 15.43
N ALA A 65 -20.93 -3.71 15.29
CA ALA A 65 -20.43 -4.24 14.03
C ALA A 65 -21.53 -4.49 12.99
N ASP A 66 -22.75 -4.81 13.43
CA ASP A 66 -23.93 -5.01 12.60
C ASP A 66 -24.49 -3.71 11.98
N LEU A 67 -24.06 -2.55 12.48
CA LEU A 67 -24.47 -1.24 12.01
C LEU A 67 -23.40 -0.53 11.16
N LEU A 68 -22.23 -1.15 10.97
CA LEU A 68 -21.11 -0.58 10.22
C LEU A 68 -21.07 -1.11 8.79
N SER A 69 -20.54 -0.31 7.87
CA SER A 69 -20.15 -0.84 6.55
C SER A 69 -18.91 -1.73 6.66
N ASP A 70 -18.69 -2.58 5.66
CA ASP A 70 -17.51 -3.47 5.62
C ASP A 70 -16.20 -2.68 5.69
N GLU A 71 -16.13 -1.54 5.00
CA GLU A 71 -14.98 -0.64 5.01
C GLU A 71 -14.72 -0.04 6.40
N GLN A 72 -15.77 0.43 7.08
CA GLN A 72 -15.68 0.98 8.43
C GLN A 72 -15.25 -0.10 9.45
N LEU A 73 -15.78 -1.30 9.28
CA LEU A 73 -15.46 -2.44 10.13
C LEU A 73 -14.01 -2.88 9.95
N ASP A 74 -13.51 -2.97 8.72
CA ASP A 74 -12.13 -3.33 8.40
C ASP A 74 -11.13 -2.36 9.05
N VAL A 75 -11.36 -1.05 8.92
CA VAL A 75 -10.51 -0.03 9.54
C VAL A 75 -10.45 -0.16 11.06
N LEU A 76 -11.60 -0.35 11.70
CA LEU A 76 -11.66 -0.54 13.15
C LEU A 76 -11.05 -1.88 13.58
N GLN A 77 -11.17 -2.93 12.79
CA GLN A 77 -10.52 -4.22 13.04
C GLN A 77 -8.99 -4.12 12.98
N LYS A 78 -8.44 -3.49 11.94
CA LYS A 78 -7.00 -3.18 11.82
C LYS A 78 -6.51 -2.35 13.00
N GLY A 79 -7.32 -1.40 13.45
CA GLY A 79 -7.07 -0.55 14.60
C GLY A 79 -7.30 -1.19 15.98
N LEU A 80 -7.56 -2.51 16.11
CA LEU A 80 -7.87 -3.14 17.41
C LEU A 80 -6.68 -3.25 18.37
N ILE A 81 -5.47 -3.47 17.84
CA ILE A 81 -4.27 -3.66 18.66
C ILE A 81 -3.55 -2.31 18.85
N SER A 82 -3.13 -1.70 17.75
CA SER A 82 -2.36 -0.45 17.72
C SER A 82 -3.19 0.81 17.96
N GLY A 83 -4.50 0.77 17.73
CA GLY A 83 -5.35 1.96 17.80
C GLY A 83 -5.48 2.59 16.43
N VAL A 84 -6.18 3.71 16.38
CA VAL A 84 -6.29 4.54 15.18
C VAL A 84 -5.69 5.89 15.53
N LYS A 85 -4.85 6.44 14.66
CA LYS A 85 -4.35 7.80 14.82
C LYS A 85 -5.29 8.77 14.13
N SER A 86 -5.34 10.00 14.64
CA SER A 86 -6.20 11.04 14.07
C SER A 86 -5.83 11.44 12.64
N ASN A 87 -4.60 11.14 12.20
CA ASN A 87 -4.08 11.45 10.87
C ASN A 87 -3.99 10.24 9.93
N ASP A 88 -4.53 9.08 10.34
CA ASP A 88 -4.62 7.93 9.44
C ASP A 88 -5.61 8.23 8.31
N THR A 89 -5.41 7.58 7.16
CA THR A 89 -6.38 7.59 6.06
C THR A 89 -7.60 6.77 6.49
N LEU A 90 -8.70 7.46 6.78
CA LEU A 90 -9.90 6.87 7.38
C LEU A 90 -11.11 7.18 6.51
N PRO A 91 -12.09 6.26 6.42
CA PRO A 91 -13.39 6.54 5.84
C PRO A 91 -13.96 7.84 6.42
N PRO A 92 -14.48 8.74 5.58
CA PRO A 92 -14.92 10.05 6.03
C PRO A 92 -16.08 9.92 7.02
N SER A 93 -15.90 10.43 8.24
CA SER A 93 -16.98 10.53 9.21
C SER A 93 -17.27 11.98 9.57
N ARG A 94 -18.47 12.46 9.24
CA ARG A 94 -18.96 13.78 9.66
C ARG A 94 -19.24 13.86 11.17
N TYR A 95 -19.29 12.69 11.82
CA TYR A 95 -19.69 12.56 13.21
C TYR A 95 -18.50 12.34 14.14
N SER A 96 -17.33 11.94 13.65
CA SER A 96 -16.09 11.94 14.44
C SER A 96 -15.66 13.37 14.79
N ARG A 97 -15.18 13.56 16.01
CA ARG A 97 -14.68 14.84 16.54
C ARG A 97 -13.18 14.84 16.78
N LEU A 98 -12.56 13.66 16.77
CA LEU A 98 -11.14 13.47 17.02
C LEU A 98 -10.38 13.02 15.76
N SER A 99 -11.07 12.62 14.68
CA SER A 99 -10.41 12.45 13.38
C SER A 99 -9.97 13.81 12.86
N GLY A 100 -8.76 13.88 12.29
CA GLY A 100 -8.18 15.11 11.77
C GLY A 100 -8.87 15.63 10.51
N GLY A 101 -9.97 15.02 10.08
CA GLY A 101 -10.68 15.37 8.87
C GLY A 101 -9.83 15.20 7.61
N VAL A 102 -8.77 14.38 7.66
CA VAL A 102 -8.00 13.97 6.48
C VAL A 102 -8.91 13.05 5.68
N VAL A 103 -9.79 13.66 4.90
CA VAL A 103 -10.54 13.02 3.83
C VAL A 103 -9.63 13.07 2.63
N GLY A 104 -8.89 12.00 2.47
CA GLY A 104 -7.96 11.84 1.37
C GLY A 104 -7.75 10.36 1.22
N ASP A 105 -8.58 9.74 0.41
CA ASP A 105 -8.13 8.53 -0.24
C ASP A 105 -7.03 8.98 -1.22
N THR A 106 -5.78 8.60 -0.97
CA THR A 106 -4.75 8.71 -2.01
C THR A 106 -4.95 7.65 -3.10
N SER A 107 -5.93 6.75 -2.95
CA SER A 107 -6.36 5.81 -3.98
C SER A 107 -7.41 6.47 -4.88
N LEU A 108 -6.95 7.14 -5.94
CA LEU A 108 -7.84 7.47 -7.08
C LEU A 108 -8.26 6.19 -7.85
N VAL A 109 -7.72 5.02 -7.48
CA VAL A 109 -7.86 3.76 -8.20
C VAL A 109 -8.15 2.63 -7.21
N ASP A 110 -9.35 2.04 -7.32
CA ASP A 110 -9.69 0.78 -6.67
C ASP A 110 -8.90 -0.34 -7.37
N TYR A 111 -7.78 -0.75 -6.78
CA TYR A 111 -7.09 -1.96 -7.21
C TYR A 111 -7.73 -3.17 -6.54
N LEU A 112 -8.64 -3.79 -7.28
CA LEU A 112 -8.99 -5.20 -7.09
C LEU A 112 -7.70 -6.05 -7.21
N ASP A 113 -7.59 -7.01 -6.29
CA ASP A 113 -6.58 -8.07 -6.14
C ASP A 113 -5.24 -7.76 -5.45
N THR A 114 -5.20 -8.13 -4.16
CA THR A 114 -4.01 -8.21 -3.28
C THR A 114 -3.21 -9.50 -3.52
N SER A 115 -2.91 -9.79 -4.79
CA SER A 115 -1.90 -10.79 -5.14
C SER A 115 -0.87 -10.25 -6.13
N SER A 116 -1.13 -9.07 -6.74
CA SER A 116 -0.28 -8.46 -7.76
C SER A 116 0.23 -7.06 -7.38
N ARG A 117 -0.08 -6.55 -6.18
CA ARG A 117 0.19 -5.15 -5.81
C ARG A 117 1.68 -4.84 -5.59
N ALA A 118 2.49 -5.83 -5.19
CA ALA A 118 3.95 -5.69 -5.22
C ALA A 118 4.53 -5.91 -6.63
N GLU A 119 3.75 -6.48 -7.54
CA GLU A 119 4.15 -6.75 -8.92
C GLU A 119 4.06 -5.51 -9.79
N PHE A 120 3.00 -4.72 -9.62
CA PHE A 120 2.80 -3.48 -10.38
C PHE A 120 3.56 -2.28 -9.82
N ASP A 121 3.70 -2.15 -8.49
CA ASP A 121 4.31 -0.96 -7.86
C ASP A 121 5.75 -0.71 -8.34
N THR A 122 6.58 -1.76 -8.43
CA THR A 122 7.98 -1.60 -8.87
C THR A 122 8.13 -1.30 -10.35
N ILE A 123 7.24 -1.84 -11.20
CA ILE A 123 7.31 -1.60 -12.66
C ILE A 123 6.76 -0.22 -13.00
N ASP A 124 5.68 0.19 -12.36
CA ASP A 124 5.11 1.51 -12.55
C ASP A 124 6.10 2.59 -12.08
N GLU A 125 6.77 2.38 -10.93
CA GLU A 125 7.86 3.27 -10.48
C GLU A 125 9.04 3.29 -11.46
N ALA A 126 9.45 2.14 -12.00
CA ALA A 126 10.52 2.09 -13.00
C ALA A 126 10.14 2.82 -14.30
N ARG A 127 8.89 2.72 -14.74
CA ARG A 127 8.39 3.43 -15.94
C ARG A 127 8.33 4.92 -15.74
N ASP A 128 7.86 5.38 -14.58
CA ASP A 128 7.89 6.80 -14.22
C ASP A 128 9.32 7.36 -14.24
N LEU A 129 10.30 6.56 -13.80
CA LEU A 129 11.71 6.92 -13.85
C LEU A 129 12.25 6.94 -15.28
N ILE A 130 11.85 6.01 -16.14
CA ILE A 130 12.23 6.00 -17.56
C ILE A 130 11.65 7.24 -18.27
N ASP A 131 10.38 7.54 -18.06
CA ASP A 131 9.68 8.69 -18.63
C ASP A 131 10.30 10.01 -18.15
N SER A 132 10.79 10.04 -16.91
CA SER A 132 11.53 11.17 -16.32
C SER A 132 12.99 11.24 -16.77
N GLY A 133 13.48 10.26 -17.55
CA GLY A 133 14.84 10.20 -18.08
C GLY A 133 15.90 9.65 -17.11
N HIS A 134 15.50 9.08 -15.98
CA HIS A 134 16.37 8.49 -14.96
C HIS A 134 16.61 6.99 -15.21
N ILE A 135 17.16 6.66 -16.37
CA ILE A 135 17.33 5.27 -16.86
C ILE A 135 18.18 4.43 -15.91
N GLU A 136 19.27 4.97 -15.37
CA GLU A 136 20.16 4.24 -14.46
C GLU A 136 19.48 3.91 -13.12
N LEU A 137 18.58 4.80 -12.67
CA LEU A 137 17.81 4.58 -11.44
C LEU A 137 16.75 3.49 -11.66
N ALA A 138 16.03 3.56 -12.78
CA ALA A 138 15.05 2.55 -13.19
C ALA A 138 15.70 1.16 -13.32
N GLN A 139 16.84 1.09 -13.99
CA GLN A 139 17.61 -0.15 -14.14
C GLN A 139 17.98 -0.73 -12.77
N LYS A 140 18.54 0.08 -11.87
CA LYS A 140 18.95 -0.39 -10.54
C LYS A 140 17.76 -0.88 -9.70
N LEU A 141 16.64 -0.15 -9.75
CA LEU A 141 15.40 -0.51 -9.05
C LEU A 141 14.89 -1.88 -9.51
N LEU A 142 14.83 -2.10 -10.82
CA LEU A 142 14.40 -3.37 -11.42
C LEU A 142 15.38 -4.52 -11.13
N GLU A 143 16.70 -4.27 -11.16
CA GLU A 143 17.71 -5.27 -10.79
C GLU A 143 17.55 -5.73 -9.33
N GLU A 144 17.33 -4.80 -8.39
CA GLU A 144 17.10 -5.13 -6.98
C GLU A 144 15.81 -5.93 -6.79
N ALA A 145 14.76 -5.56 -7.53
CA ALA A 145 13.47 -6.24 -7.49
C ALA A 145 13.55 -7.68 -8.03
N LEU A 146 14.24 -7.91 -9.15
CA LEU A 146 14.39 -9.24 -9.74
C LEU A 146 15.19 -10.19 -8.83
N LEU A 147 16.10 -9.68 -8.00
CA LEU A 147 16.81 -10.50 -7.02
C LEU A 147 15.92 -10.94 -5.85
N GLY A 148 14.92 -10.14 -5.49
CA GLY A 148 13.90 -10.50 -4.50
C GLY A 148 12.87 -11.48 -5.07
N GLU A 149 12.45 -11.26 -6.32
CA GLU A 149 11.38 -12.00 -6.98
C GLU A 149 11.82 -12.50 -8.37
N ARG A 150 12.67 -13.54 -8.38
CA ARG A 150 13.35 -14.05 -9.59
C ARG A 150 12.42 -14.57 -10.70
N MET A 151 11.17 -14.88 -10.39
CA MET A 151 10.20 -15.44 -11.34
C MET A 151 9.29 -14.39 -12.00
N ARG A 152 9.58 -13.10 -11.81
CA ARG A 152 8.85 -11.97 -12.41
C ARG A 152 9.27 -11.76 -13.86
N GLU A 153 8.45 -12.24 -14.79
CA GLU A 153 8.68 -12.10 -16.25
C GLU A 153 8.65 -10.65 -16.72
N ASP A 154 7.78 -9.84 -16.11
CA ASP A 154 7.59 -8.44 -16.42
C ASP A 154 8.83 -7.57 -16.11
N ILE A 155 9.45 -7.76 -14.94
CA ILE A 155 10.73 -7.11 -14.59
C ILE A 155 11.84 -7.57 -15.53
N SER A 156 11.90 -8.87 -15.83
CA SER A 156 12.91 -9.43 -16.73
C SER A 156 12.81 -8.81 -18.14
N LEU A 157 11.60 -8.66 -18.69
CA LEU A 157 11.40 -8.04 -20.01
C LEU A 157 11.85 -6.58 -20.02
N GLU A 158 11.42 -5.80 -19.03
CA GLU A 158 11.73 -4.37 -18.95
C GLU A 158 13.26 -4.15 -18.81
N LEU A 159 13.96 -4.98 -18.02
CA LEU A 159 15.42 -4.97 -17.96
C LEU A 159 16.09 -5.32 -19.30
N LEU A 160 15.59 -6.32 -20.01
CA LEU A 160 16.12 -6.70 -21.32
C LEU A 160 15.93 -5.58 -22.35
N GLU A 161 14.81 -4.86 -22.31
CA GLU A 161 14.56 -3.69 -23.15
C GLU A 161 15.52 -2.54 -22.80
N ILE A 162 15.70 -2.24 -21.51
CA ILE A 162 16.67 -1.24 -21.05
C ILE A 162 18.08 -1.60 -21.53
N TYR A 163 18.54 -2.85 -21.34
CA TYR A 163 19.87 -3.27 -21.80
C TYR A 163 20.03 -3.23 -23.32
N ARG A 164 18.96 -3.55 -24.08
CA ARG A 164 18.96 -3.43 -25.55
C ARG A 164 19.11 -1.98 -26.01
N HIS A 165 18.42 -1.05 -25.35
CA HIS A 165 18.42 0.37 -25.73
C HIS A 165 19.64 1.13 -25.23
N THR A 166 20.13 0.81 -24.04
CA THR A 166 21.32 1.44 -23.45
C THR A 166 22.62 0.85 -23.98
N GLN A 167 22.61 -0.36 -24.57
CA GLN A 167 23.79 -1.12 -24.96
C GLN A 167 24.79 -1.34 -23.81
N HIS A 168 24.33 -1.31 -22.56
CA HIS A 168 25.17 -1.45 -21.36
C HIS A 168 25.53 -2.93 -21.10
N GLN A 169 26.45 -3.46 -21.91
CA GLN A 169 26.90 -4.85 -21.85
C GLN A 169 27.46 -5.22 -20.47
N GLU A 170 28.28 -4.36 -19.85
CA GLU A 170 28.89 -4.64 -18.53
C GLU A 170 27.83 -4.86 -17.45
N ALA A 171 26.75 -4.08 -17.47
CA ALA A 171 25.66 -4.21 -16.51
C ALA A 171 24.85 -5.49 -16.75
N LEU A 172 24.59 -5.84 -18.01
CA LEU A 172 23.93 -7.10 -18.38
C LEU A 172 24.72 -8.33 -17.89
N PHE A 173 26.04 -8.37 -18.12
CA PHE A 173 26.90 -9.46 -17.65
C PHE A 173 26.95 -9.53 -16.11
N GLY A 174 27.08 -8.37 -15.45
CA GLY A 174 27.07 -8.30 -13.99
C GLY A 174 25.76 -8.76 -13.37
N MET A 175 24.63 -8.40 -13.98
CA MET A 175 23.31 -8.84 -13.52
C MET A 175 23.10 -10.34 -13.76
N ARG A 176 23.54 -10.87 -14.91
CA ARG A 176 23.49 -12.31 -15.18
C ARG A 176 24.29 -13.13 -14.17
N GLU A 177 25.46 -12.65 -13.76
CA GLU A 177 26.29 -13.28 -12.72
C GLU A 177 25.59 -13.27 -11.36
N ARG A 178 24.92 -12.15 -11.01
CA ARG A 178 24.14 -12.03 -9.76
C ARG A 178 22.91 -12.94 -9.73
N LEU A 179 22.30 -13.21 -10.88
CA LEU A 179 21.19 -14.16 -11.00
C LEU A 179 21.65 -15.61 -10.81
N GLY A 180 22.91 -15.93 -11.13
CA GLY A 180 23.52 -17.24 -10.88
C GLY A 180 22.87 -18.38 -11.67
N ASP A 181 22.94 -19.59 -11.11
CA ASP A 181 22.34 -20.81 -11.68
C ASP A 181 20.89 -21.05 -11.19
N GLU A 182 20.35 -20.13 -10.39
CA GLU A 182 18.97 -20.25 -9.91
C GLU A 182 17.98 -20.01 -11.06
N PRO A 183 16.83 -20.72 -11.08
CA PRO A 183 15.82 -20.48 -12.09
C PRO A 183 15.25 -19.06 -11.93
N PHE A 184 15.29 -18.30 -13.02
CA PHE A 184 14.71 -16.96 -13.10
C PHE A 184 13.89 -16.83 -14.39
N ALA A 185 12.99 -15.85 -14.38
CA ALA A 185 12.09 -15.60 -15.50
C ALA A 185 12.84 -15.21 -16.77
N LEU A 186 12.47 -15.83 -17.88
CA LEU A 186 12.96 -15.53 -19.24
C LEU A 186 14.47 -15.78 -19.44
N ALA A 187 15.04 -16.75 -18.73
CA ALA A 187 16.46 -17.11 -18.85
C ALA A 187 16.94 -17.29 -20.32
N ASP A 188 16.12 -17.91 -21.17
CA ASP A 188 16.46 -18.11 -22.59
C ASP A 188 16.62 -16.79 -23.37
N GLU A 189 15.86 -15.76 -23.02
CA GLU A 189 15.89 -14.44 -23.68
C GLU A 189 17.08 -13.61 -23.21
N TRP A 190 17.45 -13.75 -21.93
CA TRP A 190 18.69 -13.20 -21.38
C TRP A 190 19.92 -13.80 -22.07
N GLU A 191 19.97 -15.12 -22.22
CA GLU A 191 21.04 -15.78 -22.97
C GLU A 191 21.05 -15.37 -24.45
N GLY A 192 19.88 -15.23 -25.07
CA GLY A 192 19.74 -14.74 -26.44
C GLY A 192 20.30 -13.32 -26.63
N LEU A 193 20.02 -12.42 -25.69
CA LEU A 193 20.53 -11.05 -25.72
C LEU A 193 22.04 -11.02 -25.48
N ILE A 194 22.55 -11.76 -24.50
CA ILE A 194 23.99 -11.90 -24.23
C ILE A 194 24.71 -12.42 -25.48
N ASN A 195 24.17 -13.45 -26.13
CA ASN A 195 24.73 -13.99 -27.36
C ASN A 195 24.69 -12.98 -28.51
N SER A 196 23.62 -12.18 -28.63
CA SER A 196 23.53 -11.13 -29.66
C SER A 196 24.62 -10.07 -29.51
N PHE A 197 24.92 -9.67 -28.29
CA PHE A 197 26.02 -8.74 -27.99
C PHE A 197 27.41 -9.38 -28.13
N ALA A 198 27.53 -10.69 -27.88
CA ALA A 198 28.77 -11.44 -28.11
C ALA A 198 29.08 -11.63 -29.60
N VAL A 199 28.06 -11.81 -30.44
CA VAL A 199 28.19 -11.94 -31.91
C VAL A 199 28.55 -10.60 -32.55
N GLU A 200 28.00 -9.48 -32.06
CA GLU A 200 28.35 -8.13 -32.54
C GLU A 200 29.83 -7.76 -32.27
N LYS A 201 30.47 -8.43 -31.30
CA LYS A 201 31.90 -8.27 -30.98
C LYS A 201 32.84 -9.12 -31.84
N MET A 202 32.32 -9.99 -32.73
CA MET A 202 33.14 -10.60 -33.78
C MET A 202 33.17 -9.64 -34.98
N PRO A 203 34.26 -8.86 -35.19
CA PRO A 203 34.42 -8.19 -36.46
C PRO A 203 34.43 -9.26 -37.53
N GLY A 204 33.66 -9.04 -38.59
CA GLY A 204 33.77 -9.80 -39.81
C GLY A 204 35.25 -10.01 -40.11
N GLY A 205 35.65 -11.27 -40.08
CA GLY A 205 36.93 -11.66 -40.64
C GLY A 205 36.93 -11.16 -42.07
N ASP A 206 37.94 -10.36 -42.39
CA ASP A 206 38.35 -10.14 -43.77
C ASP A 206 38.49 -11.52 -44.43
N ALA A 207 37.53 -11.82 -45.31
CA ALA A 207 37.61 -12.87 -46.30
C ALA A 207 37.22 -12.23 -47.63
N ASP A 208 38.27 -11.84 -48.35
CA ASP A 208 38.42 -11.73 -49.80
C ASP A 208 37.18 -11.40 -50.66
N GLU A 209 37.20 -10.23 -51.31
CA GLU A 209 37.37 -10.14 -52.78
C GLU A 209 37.87 -8.75 -53.23
#